data_AF-A0A8J7YDJ7-F1
#
_entry.id   AF-A0A8J7YDJ7-F1
#
_cell.length_a   1.000
_cell.length_b   1.000
_cell.length_c   1.000
_cell.angle_alpha   90.00
_cell.angle_beta   90.00
_cell.angle_gamma   90.00
#
_symmetry.space_group_name_H-M   'P 1'
#
loop_
_entity.id
_entity.type
_entity.pdbx_description
1 polymer ?
#
loop_
_entity_poly.entity_id
_entity_poly.type
_entity_poly.pdbx_seq_one_letter_code
_entity_poly.pdbx_strand_id
1 'polypeptide(L)'
;MTDSADVLGARGYEQLRRVAETYREDLVLRLGAEVGLRPAEMTRVRLADVTSADDHFFLTVRDGKGEPDREAYLPDAVEHDLRKFASANGRDGDEPLLSVSARRLQMIVGEVADRAAETTPRLAETSSRDLRWRFAATLLSKGVPPHVVCELGGWDRLARLEPLLPEPDRERVVRAIEDTEDVPTPTRLRRTIAVAADVGETLAGAATGEEIERTVCERLADTEGFRFAWVAERTGDGLTPRASAGIDEDSVGDRARDHEEQAAAAMDGHEVRMAEDARGPMALVPIVRDDAAAGVLAIGTTARVVDAEQDLLAALGAQVGSALAAVERKRLLLADTVTELTFECTDRDAFTVGLSDELDCALELSGVVPVGGRSLLYYLVVEGAPAGPVLSRAADDEDIADARLIEDYGDGALVEVVVTAAPALSLVEKGGRLRDLTAENGSATIEAELPGDTDLREAVDAVVDAYPGTSLIAKRETERSVETETGFRERLSDRLSERQATVLQAAYHSGYFEWPRGTTAEELADSLDVSSPTFHNHLRKAQQKLLTAFFADAPTEEPPAPLNG
;
A
#
# COMPACT_ATOMS: atom_id res chain seq x y z
N MET A 1 37.25 -8.24 -11.71
CA MET A 1 37.82 -8.59 -10.38
C MET A 1 36.83 -8.07 -9.37
N THR A 2 35.93 -8.93 -8.92
CA THR A 2 34.92 -8.58 -7.91
C THR A 2 35.65 -8.22 -6.62
N ASP A 3 35.45 -7.00 -6.15
CA ASP A 3 36.10 -6.49 -4.94
C ASP A 3 35.50 -7.25 -3.74
N SER A 4 36.25 -8.21 -3.21
CA SER A 4 35.81 -9.02 -2.07
C SER A 4 35.65 -8.12 -0.85
N ALA A 5 34.47 -8.09 -0.23
CA ALA A 5 34.23 -7.25 0.95
C ALA A 5 35.13 -7.63 2.15
N ASP A 6 35.61 -8.87 2.21
CA ASP A 6 36.77 -9.23 3.02
C ASP A 6 38.06 -8.97 2.22
N VAL A 7 38.51 -7.71 2.24
CA VAL A 7 39.76 -7.28 1.59
C VAL A 7 41.01 -7.83 2.31
N LEU A 8 40.89 -8.17 3.59
CA LEU A 8 41.98 -8.71 4.40
C LEU A 8 42.29 -10.15 4.01
N GLY A 9 41.26 -11.00 4.05
CA GLY A 9 41.40 -12.44 3.98
C GLY A 9 42.20 -13.01 5.16
N ALA A 10 42.22 -14.34 5.30
CA ALA A 10 42.95 -15.00 6.39
C ALA A 10 44.45 -14.62 6.40
N ARG A 11 45.08 -14.61 5.21
CA ARG A 11 46.51 -14.30 5.07
C ARG A 11 46.84 -12.83 5.39
N GLY A 12 45.99 -11.88 4.98
CA GLY A 12 46.22 -10.46 5.29
C GLY A 12 46.03 -10.17 6.77
N TYR A 13 45.04 -10.81 7.40
CA TYR A 13 44.84 -10.72 8.84
C TYR A 13 46.04 -11.25 9.64
N GLU A 14 46.58 -12.43 9.27
CA GLU A 14 47.79 -12.95 9.90
C GLU A 14 48.99 -12.01 9.73
N GLN A 15 49.12 -11.36 8.58
CA GLN A 15 50.20 -10.40 8.33
C GLN A 15 50.08 -9.16 9.22
N LEU A 16 48.86 -8.63 9.44
CA LEU A 16 48.62 -7.54 10.40
C LEU A 16 49.02 -7.94 11.83
N ARG A 17 48.62 -9.14 12.27
CA ARG A 17 48.99 -9.64 13.61
C ARG A 17 50.49 -9.80 13.79
N ARG A 18 51.21 -10.24 12.76
CA ARG A 18 52.68 -10.43 12.83
C ARG A 18 53.47 -9.14 12.97
N VAL A 19 52.93 -8.01 12.49
CA VAL A 19 53.60 -6.69 12.60
C VAL A 19 53.12 -5.88 13.80
N ALA A 20 52.16 -6.38 14.58
CA ALA A 20 51.80 -5.77 15.85
C ALA A 20 53.00 -5.85 16.81
N GLU A 21 53.43 -4.70 17.33
CA GLU A 21 54.62 -4.59 18.20
C GLU A 21 54.24 -4.72 19.67
N THR A 22 52.99 -4.40 20.01
CA THR A 22 52.52 -4.39 21.40
C THR A 22 51.36 -5.37 21.60
N TYR A 23 51.26 -5.93 22.82
CA TYR A 23 50.12 -6.76 23.21
C TYR A 23 48.78 -6.02 23.05
N ARG A 24 48.77 -4.69 23.19
CA ARG A 24 47.57 -3.87 22.98
C ARG A 24 47.18 -3.85 21.51
N GLU A 25 48.13 -3.67 20.60
CA GLU A 25 47.88 -3.69 19.16
C GLU A 25 47.28 -5.03 18.73
N ASP A 26 47.92 -6.15 19.09
CA ASP A 26 47.41 -7.48 18.73
C ASP A 26 46.00 -7.70 19.30
N LEU A 27 45.78 -7.36 20.58
CA LEU A 27 44.46 -7.51 21.20
C LEU A 27 43.38 -6.69 20.49
N VAL A 28 43.68 -5.46 20.05
CA VAL A 28 42.72 -4.63 19.29
C VAL A 28 42.37 -5.27 17.95
N LEU A 29 43.35 -5.83 17.24
CA LEU A 29 43.11 -6.55 15.99
C LEU A 29 42.22 -7.78 16.21
N ARG A 30 42.48 -8.54 17.28
CA ARG A 30 41.71 -9.74 17.65
C ARG A 30 40.29 -9.42 18.08
N LEU A 31 40.09 -8.40 18.91
CA LEU A 31 38.73 -7.96 19.27
C LEU A 31 37.91 -7.51 18.05
N GLY A 32 38.56 -6.93 17.04
CA GLY A 32 37.89 -6.56 15.80
C GLY A 32 37.57 -7.74 14.89
N ALA A 33 38.55 -8.63 14.66
CA ALA A 33 38.48 -9.65 13.61
C ALA A 33 38.13 -11.07 14.09
N GLU A 34 38.25 -11.35 15.38
CA GLU A 34 37.89 -12.65 15.97
C GLU A 34 36.63 -12.56 16.84
N VAL A 35 36.31 -11.39 17.41
CA VAL A 35 35.12 -11.14 18.25
C VAL A 35 34.09 -10.23 17.55
N GLY A 36 34.50 -9.47 16.54
CA GLY A 36 33.59 -8.63 15.76
C GLY A 36 33.23 -7.30 16.43
N LEU A 37 33.99 -6.82 17.40
CA LEU A 37 33.66 -5.59 18.14
C LEU A 37 33.91 -4.31 17.33
N ARG A 38 33.08 -3.28 17.57
CA ARG A 38 33.34 -1.90 17.12
C ARG A 38 34.38 -1.25 18.04
N PRO A 39 35.16 -0.27 17.56
CA PRO A 39 36.08 0.48 18.43
C PRO A 39 35.40 1.08 19.67
N ALA A 40 34.16 1.57 19.57
CA ALA A 40 33.42 2.07 20.74
C ALA A 40 33.12 0.97 21.77
N GLU A 41 32.73 -0.23 21.31
CA GLU A 41 32.48 -1.40 22.15
C GLU A 41 33.77 -1.86 22.85
N MET A 42 34.88 -1.91 22.11
CA MET A 42 36.20 -2.29 22.66
C MET A 42 36.64 -1.45 23.86
N THR A 43 36.29 -0.15 23.89
CA THR A 43 36.65 0.74 25.01
C THR A 43 35.92 0.41 26.31
N ARG A 44 34.88 -0.42 26.26
CA ARG A 44 34.02 -0.77 27.40
C ARG A 44 34.18 -2.22 27.85
N VAL A 45 35.02 -3.01 27.18
CA VAL A 45 35.25 -4.42 27.51
C VAL A 45 35.86 -4.52 28.90
N ARG A 46 35.21 -5.31 29.76
CA ARG A 46 35.63 -5.64 31.13
C ARG A 46 35.84 -7.15 31.23
N LEU A 47 36.69 -7.58 32.15
CA LEU A 47 36.89 -9.02 32.37
C LEU A 47 35.71 -9.65 33.11
N ALA A 48 34.99 -8.88 33.94
CA ALA A 48 33.77 -9.30 34.62
C ALA A 48 32.58 -9.55 33.67
N ASP A 49 32.65 -9.03 32.44
CA ASP A 49 31.63 -9.22 31.40
C ASP A 49 31.83 -10.53 30.61
N VAL A 50 32.82 -11.35 30.97
CA VAL A 50 33.07 -12.66 30.35
C VAL A 50 32.28 -13.74 31.07
N THR A 51 31.40 -14.41 30.34
CA THR A 51 30.58 -15.53 30.79
C THR A 51 31.02 -16.82 30.08
N SER A 52 30.65 -17.98 30.62
CA SER A 52 30.93 -19.28 30.01
C SER A 52 29.66 -20.13 29.96
N ALA A 53 29.39 -20.75 28.82
CA ALA A 53 28.29 -21.69 28.60
C ALA A 53 28.77 -22.83 27.68
N ASP A 54 28.51 -24.08 28.04
CA ASP A 54 28.82 -25.28 27.24
C ASP A 54 30.24 -25.31 26.65
N ASP A 55 31.26 -25.09 27.49
CA ASP A 55 32.68 -25.02 27.11
C ASP A 55 33.05 -23.88 26.14
N HIS A 56 32.16 -22.91 25.95
CA HIS A 56 32.40 -21.69 25.17
C HIS A 56 32.37 -20.45 26.05
N PHE A 57 33.12 -19.41 25.65
CA PHE A 57 33.09 -18.10 26.31
C PHE A 57 32.27 -17.10 25.51
N PHE A 58 31.58 -16.23 26.23
CA PHE A 58 30.83 -15.11 25.68
C PHE A 58 31.26 -13.83 26.39
N LEU A 59 31.12 -12.72 25.68
CA LEU A 59 31.41 -11.39 26.19
C LEU A 59 30.14 -10.54 26.09
N THR A 60 29.63 -10.08 27.23
CA THR A 60 28.58 -9.06 27.24
C THR A 60 29.12 -7.75 26.69
N VAL A 61 28.58 -7.31 25.56
CA VAL A 61 28.91 -6.03 24.92
C VAL A 61 27.95 -4.98 25.44
N ARG A 62 28.52 -3.84 25.87
CA ARG A 62 27.76 -2.75 26.49
C ARG A 62 27.55 -1.57 25.56
N ASP A 63 26.38 -0.98 25.63
CA ASP A 63 25.96 0.18 24.85
C ASP A 63 26.67 1.48 25.30
N GLY A 64 26.24 2.63 24.74
CA GLY A 64 26.78 3.94 25.09
C GLY A 64 26.51 4.39 26.53
N LYS A 65 25.50 3.81 27.19
CA LYS A 65 25.10 4.09 28.57
C LYS A 65 25.73 3.11 29.57
N GLY A 66 26.35 2.03 29.08
CA GLY A 66 26.95 0.98 29.90
C GLY A 66 25.99 -0.17 30.21
N GLU A 67 24.81 -0.19 29.59
CA GLU A 67 23.82 -1.27 29.70
C GLU A 67 24.22 -2.43 28.78
N PRO A 68 23.91 -3.70 29.14
CA PRO A 68 24.06 -4.84 28.23
C PRO A 68 23.28 -4.62 26.93
N ASP A 69 23.94 -4.75 25.78
CA ASP A 69 23.36 -4.55 24.44
C ASP A 69 23.21 -5.88 23.72
N ARG A 70 24.27 -6.68 23.69
CA ARG A 70 24.33 -7.99 23.03
C ARG A 70 25.43 -8.87 23.62
N GLU A 71 25.39 -10.16 23.36
CA GLU A 71 26.50 -11.06 23.65
C GLU A 71 27.32 -11.36 22.39
N ALA A 72 28.64 -11.27 22.49
CA ALA A 72 29.56 -11.65 21.44
C ALA A 72 30.23 -12.97 21.79
N TYR A 73 30.40 -13.85 20.79
CA TYR A 73 31.19 -15.06 20.94
C TYR A 73 32.66 -14.70 21.19
N LEU A 74 33.25 -15.25 22.25
CA LEU A 74 34.63 -14.99 22.64
C LEU A 74 35.45 -16.28 22.48
N PRO A 75 36.31 -16.38 21.45
CA PRO A 75 37.17 -17.56 21.30
C PRO A 75 38.13 -17.72 22.48
N ASP A 76 38.38 -18.96 22.93
CA ASP A 76 39.24 -19.29 24.07
C ASP A 76 40.61 -18.61 24.01
N ALA A 77 41.20 -18.54 22.81
CA ALA A 77 42.48 -17.90 22.61
C ALA A 77 42.43 -16.38 22.83
N VAL A 78 41.30 -15.73 22.54
CA VAL A 78 41.11 -14.28 22.79
C VAL A 78 40.79 -14.05 24.26
N GLU A 79 39.97 -14.92 24.86
CA GLU A 79 39.69 -14.94 26.30
C GLU A 79 40.99 -14.98 27.12
N HIS A 80 41.86 -15.93 26.79
CA HIS A 80 43.16 -16.07 27.44
C HIS A 80 44.01 -14.79 27.32
N ASP A 81 43.99 -14.16 26.14
CA ASP A 81 44.72 -12.90 25.90
C ASP A 81 44.12 -11.72 26.67
N LEU A 82 42.80 -11.67 26.86
CA LEU A 82 42.14 -10.66 27.71
C LEU A 82 42.59 -10.79 29.16
N ARG A 83 42.58 -12.01 29.72
CA ARG A 83 43.08 -12.27 31.09
C ARG A 83 44.56 -11.92 31.23
N LYS A 84 45.38 -12.32 30.26
CA LYS A 84 46.82 -12.01 30.24
C LYS A 84 47.07 -10.51 30.18
N PHE A 85 46.32 -9.79 29.33
CA PHE A 85 46.42 -8.34 29.21
C PHE A 85 45.99 -7.62 30.50
N ALA A 86 44.88 -8.04 31.11
CA ALA A 86 44.39 -7.51 32.39
C ALA A 86 45.45 -7.65 33.50
N SER A 87 46.01 -8.86 33.64
CA SER A 87 47.04 -9.16 34.62
C SER A 87 48.32 -8.33 34.41
N ALA A 88 48.79 -8.23 33.17
CA ALA A 88 50.01 -7.47 32.83
C ALA A 88 49.86 -5.95 33.06
N ASN A 89 48.62 -5.42 33.03
CA ASN A 89 48.34 -4.00 33.19
C ASN A 89 47.69 -3.67 34.55
N GLY A 90 47.61 -4.63 35.47
CA GLY A 90 47.06 -4.44 36.82
C GLY A 90 45.60 -3.98 36.84
N ARG A 91 44.76 -4.50 35.94
CA ARG A 91 43.33 -4.13 35.83
C ARG A 91 42.46 -5.05 36.66
N ASP A 92 41.53 -4.45 37.41
CA ASP A 92 40.47 -5.19 38.11
C ASP A 92 39.38 -5.67 37.12
N GLY A 93 38.59 -6.66 37.53
CA GLY A 93 37.58 -7.31 36.70
C GLY A 93 36.53 -6.34 36.13
N ASP A 94 36.14 -5.34 36.91
CA ASP A 94 35.10 -4.36 36.57
C ASP A 94 35.61 -3.14 35.79
N GLU A 95 36.93 -2.99 35.65
CA GLU A 95 37.53 -1.85 34.94
C GLU A 95 37.61 -2.11 33.43
N PRO A 96 37.38 -1.09 32.58
CA PRO A 96 37.63 -1.22 31.16
C PRO A 96 39.09 -1.59 30.87
N LEU A 97 39.29 -2.65 30.08
CA LEU A 97 40.62 -3.16 29.74
C LEU A 97 41.41 -2.17 28.87
N LEU A 98 40.72 -1.49 27.94
CA LEU A 98 41.31 -0.51 27.04
C LEU A 98 40.89 0.91 27.43
N SER A 99 41.66 1.57 28.30
CA SER A 99 41.41 2.97 28.71
C SER A 99 41.91 4.00 27.68
N VAL A 100 41.42 3.90 26.45
CA VAL A 100 41.69 4.85 25.35
C VAL A 100 40.40 5.14 24.60
N SER A 101 40.37 6.22 23.82
CA SER A 101 39.19 6.55 23.01
C SER A 101 39.04 5.60 21.81
N ALA A 102 37.80 5.46 21.32
CA ALA A 102 37.51 4.71 20.10
C ALA A 102 38.33 5.21 18.90
N ARG A 103 38.56 6.53 18.81
CA ARG A 103 39.41 7.13 17.78
C ARG A 103 40.86 6.68 17.88
N ARG A 104 41.41 6.54 19.10
CA ARG A 104 42.77 6.03 19.30
C ARG A 104 42.87 4.56 18.92
N LEU A 105 41.85 3.74 19.20
CA LEU A 105 41.81 2.35 18.74
C LEU A 105 41.80 2.25 17.21
N GLN A 106 41.06 3.12 16.52
CA GLN A 106 41.10 3.21 15.06
C GLN A 106 42.48 3.64 14.54
N MET A 107 43.15 4.60 15.22
CA MET A 107 44.53 4.99 14.86
C MET A 107 45.49 3.80 15.00
N ILE A 108 45.36 3.02 16.07
CA ILE A 108 46.19 1.83 16.29
C ILE A 108 46.05 0.84 15.13
N VAL A 109 44.82 0.59 14.66
CA VAL A 109 44.60 -0.29 13.49
C VAL A 109 45.30 0.27 12.24
N GLY A 110 45.19 1.58 12.01
CA GLY A 110 45.90 2.25 10.90
C GLY A 110 47.44 2.18 11.04
N GLU A 111 47.98 2.43 12.23
CA GLU A 111 49.43 2.36 12.52
C GLU A 111 49.99 0.93 12.29
N VAL A 112 49.22 -0.11 12.60
CA VAL A 112 49.56 -1.51 12.26
C VAL A 112 49.46 -1.74 10.75
N ALA A 113 48.41 -1.22 10.10
CA ALA A 113 48.19 -1.37 8.67
C ALA A 113 49.30 -0.74 7.83
N ASP A 114 49.74 0.47 8.20
CA ASP A 114 50.83 1.19 7.53
C ASP A 114 52.14 0.41 7.62
N ARG A 115 52.44 -0.18 8.79
CA ARG A 115 53.60 -1.08 8.95
C ARG A 115 53.47 -2.35 8.13
N ALA A 116 52.29 -2.97 8.09
CA ALA A 116 52.05 -4.14 7.27
C ALA A 116 52.22 -3.84 5.77
N ALA A 117 51.86 -2.62 5.35
CA ALA A 117 51.95 -2.16 3.97
C ALA A 117 53.38 -2.09 3.43
N GLU A 118 54.40 -1.94 4.30
CA GLU A 118 55.81 -1.97 3.90
C GLU A 118 56.20 -3.28 3.18
N THR A 119 55.59 -4.40 3.59
CA THR A 119 55.82 -5.72 2.97
C THR A 119 54.65 -6.17 2.11
N THR A 120 53.44 -5.70 2.40
CA THR A 120 52.21 -6.12 1.73
C THR A 120 51.35 -4.88 1.40
N PRO A 121 51.66 -4.15 0.31
CA PRO A 121 51.06 -2.84 0.01
C PRO A 121 49.52 -2.81 -0.03
N ARG A 122 48.88 -3.93 -0.40
CA ARG A 122 47.40 -4.03 -0.43
C ARG A 122 46.73 -3.89 0.95
N LEU A 123 47.50 -3.98 2.03
CA LEU A 123 46.99 -3.80 3.40
C LEU A 123 47.04 -2.34 3.85
N ALA A 124 47.59 -1.45 3.03
CA ALA A 124 47.48 0.00 3.24
C ALA A 124 46.01 0.39 3.40
N GLU A 125 45.74 1.36 4.26
CA GLU A 125 44.38 1.86 4.56
C GLU A 125 43.43 0.87 5.26
N THR A 126 43.93 -0.30 5.70
CA THR A 126 43.11 -1.21 6.52
C THR A 126 42.54 -0.48 7.74
N SER A 127 41.24 -0.60 7.92
CA SER A 127 40.48 0.04 8.99
C SER A 127 39.89 -0.97 9.97
N SER A 128 39.36 -0.47 11.08
CA SER A 128 38.58 -1.29 12.03
C SER A 128 37.33 -1.91 11.41
N ARG A 129 36.83 -1.36 10.30
CA ARG A 129 35.69 -1.92 9.57
C ARG A 129 36.09 -3.22 8.86
N ASP A 130 37.29 -3.25 8.29
CA ASP A 130 37.80 -4.41 7.55
C ASP A 130 38.07 -5.59 8.48
N LEU A 131 38.50 -5.32 9.71
CA LEU A 131 38.57 -6.35 10.76
C LEU A 131 37.19 -6.97 11.02
N ARG A 132 36.14 -6.15 11.14
CA ARG A 132 34.77 -6.67 11.33
C ARG A 132 34.27 -7.47 10.12
N TRP A 133 34.61 -7.06 8.90
CA TRP A 133 34.32 -7.86 7.70
C TRP A 133 35.05 -9.20 7.74
N ARG A 134 36.31 -9.23 8.19
CA ARG A 134 37.06 -10.48 8.38
C ARG A 134 36.42 -11.40 9.43
N PHE A 135 35.87 -10.85 10.51
CA PHE A 135 35.08 -11.61 11.49
C PHE A 135 33.90 -12.31 10.82
N ALA A 136 33.05 -11.55 10.13
CA ALA A 136 31.86 -12.09 9.46
C ALA A 136 32.25 -13.13 8.39
N ALA A 137 33.25 -12.84 7.56
CA ALA A 137 33.75 -13.77 6.54
C ALA A 137 34.29 -15.07 7.14
N THR A 138 34.94 -15.00 8.31
CA THR A 138 35.45 -16.20 9.00
C THR A 138 34.30 -17.08 9.48
N LEU A 139 33.24 -16.51 10.05
CA LEU A 139 32.10 -17.29 10.53
C LEU A 139 31.29 -17.88 9.38
N LEU A 140 31.01 -17.09 8.34
CA LEU A 140 30.31 -17.55 7.14
C LEU A 140 31.07 -18.68 6.43
N SER A 141 32.40 -18.59 6.32
CA SER A 141 33.20 -19.66 5.72
C SER A 141 33.22 -20.97 6.53
N LYS A 142 32.88 -20.90 7.83
CA LYS A 142 32.70 -22.07 8.71
C LYS A 142 31.26 -22.62 8.69
N GLY A 143 30.38 -22.06 7.87
CA GLY A 143 28.98 -22.50 7.76
C GLY A 143 28.06 -21.95 8.86
N VAL A 144 28.48 -20.93 9.61
CA VAL A 144 27.59 -20.28 10.59
C VAL A 144 26.50 -19.53 9.84
N PRO A 145 25.20 -19.74 10.16
CA PRO A 145 24.10 -19.08 9.46
C PRO A 145 24.21 -17.55 9.50
N PRO A 146 23.89 -16.83 8.40
CA PRO A 146 24.05 -15.38 8.34
C PRO A 146 23.31 -14.60 9.43
N HIS A 147 22.13 -15.06 9.88
CA HIS A 147 21.40 -14.41 10.98
C HIS A 147 22.12 -14.54 12.32
N VAL A 148 22.79 -15.68 12.58
CA VAL A 148 23.64 -15.89 13.76
C VAL A 148 24.88 -14.97 13.70
N VAL A 149 25.47 -14.78 12.51
CA VAL A 149 26.59 -13.85 12.33
C VAL A 149 26.15 -12.40 12.59
N CYS A 150 24.95 -12.02 12.16
CA CYS A 150 24.36 -10.71 12.46
C CYS A 150 24.23 -10.47 13.96
N GLU A 151 23.66 -11.43 14.70
CA GLU A 151 23.50 -11.38 16.16
C GLU A 151 24.87 -11.24 16.86
N LEU A 152 25.81 -12.14 16.56
CA LEU A 152 27.13 -12.18 17.21
C LEU A 152 28.01 -10.96 16.91
N GLY A 153 27.79 -10.26 15.80
CA GLY A 153 28.56 -9.05 15.46
C GLY A 153 27.79 -7.74 15.62
N GLY A 154 26.52 -7.78 16.03
CA GLY A 154 25.67 -6.61 16.14
C GLY A 154 25.46 -5.90 14.80
N TRP A 155 25.09 -6.65 13.77
CA TRP A 155 24.54 -6.09 12.52
C TRP A 155 23.02 -6.05 12.62
N ASP A 156 22.45 -4.89 12.31
CA ASP A 156 21.02 -4.61 12.41
C ASP A 156 20.17 -5.32 11.34
N ARG A 157 20.79 -5.72 10.21
CA ARG A 157 20.08 -6.32 9.07
C ARG A 157 20.97 -7.32 8.32
N LEU A 158 20.34 -8.39 7.81
CA LEU A 158 21.00 -9.43 7.01
C LEU A 158 21.62 -8.89 5.72
N ALA A 159 20.97 -7.92 5.07
CA ALA A 159 21.44 -7.30 3.83
C ALA A 159 22.84 -6.66 3.98
N ARG A 160 23.27 -6.34 5.21
CA ARG A 160 24.63 -5.87 5.46
C ARG A 160 25.69 -6.93 5.20
N LEU A 161 25.34 -8.22 5.23
CA LEU A 161 26.28 -9.32 4.97
C LEU A 161 26.32 -9.76 3.51
N GLU A 162 25.39 -9.28 2.67
CA GLU A 162 25.28 -9.62 1.24
C GLU A 162 26.63 -9.59 0.49
N PRO A 163 27.51 -8.58 0.68
CA PRO A 163 28.81 -8.54 -0.02
C PRO A 163 29.78 -9.68 0.33
N LEU A 164 29.54 -10.41 1.43
CA LEU A 164 30.32 -11.58 1.84
C LEU A 164 29.67 -12.91 1.44
N LEU A 165 28.41 -12.89 1.03
CA LEU A 165 27.70 -14.08 0.61
C LEU A 165 28.07 -14.36 -0.84
N PRO A 166 28.58 -15.57 -1.15
CA PRO A 166 28.84 -15.93 -2.53
C PRO A 166 27.51 -15.99 -3.29
N GLU A 167 27.52 -15.54 -4.55
CA GLU A 167 26.37 -15.78 -5.44
C GLU A 167 26.08 -17.30 -5.46
N PRO A 168 24.83 -17.71 -5.24
CA PRO A 168 24.48 -19.12 -5.20
C PRO A 168 24.62 -19.72 -6.60
N ASP A 169 25.55 -20.67 -6.75
CA ASP A 169 25.61 -21.51 -7.94
C ASP A 169 24.58 -22.65 -7.85
N ARG A 170 24.24 -23.23 -9.00
CA ARG A 170 23.21 -24.29 -9.09
C ARG A 170 23.51 -25.49 -8.19
N GLU A 171 24.78 -25.83 -7.99
CA GLU A 171 25.21 -26.97 -7.20
C GLU A 171 25.04 -26.71 -5.69
N ARG A 172 25.33 -25.48 -5.23
CA ARG A 172 25.06 -25.02 -3.87
C ARG A 172 23.58 -24.91 -3.53
N VAL A 173 22.76 -24.46 -4.48
CA VAL A 173 21.29 -24.41 -4.29
C VAL A 173 20.74 -25.82 -4.10
N VAL A 174 21.13 -26.77 -4.95
CA VAL A 174 20.69 -28.17 -4.84
C VAL A 174 21.14 -28.77 -3.50
N ARG A 175 22.41 -28.58 -3.12
CA ARG A 175 22.93 -29.10 -1.84
C ARG A 175 22.23 -28.50 -0.62
N ALA A 176 21.93 -27.20 -0.63
CA ALA A 176 21.23 -26.55 0.47
C ALA A 176 19.79 -27.10 0.65
N ILE A 177 19.12 -27.43 -0.47
CA ILE A 177 17.81 -28.07 -0.44
C ILE A 177 17.92 -29.50 0.12
N GLU A 178 18.89 -30.28 -0.36
CA GLU A 178 19.14 -31.67 0.10
C GLU A 178 19.53 -31.72 1.59
N ASP A 179 20.39 -30.82 2.07
CA ASP A 179 20.80 -30.75 3.49
C ASP A 179 19.64 -30.33 4.42
N THR A 180 18.59 -29.69 3.89
CA THR A 180 17.37 -29.34 4.65
C THR A 180 16.45 -30.57 4.85
N GLU A 181 16.58 -31.60 4.02
CA GLU A 181 15.78 -32.83 4.16
C GLU A 181 16.23 -33.69 5.36
N ASP A 182 17.47 -33.54 5.83
CA ASP A 182 18.13 -34.37 6.85
C ASP A 182 18.02 -33.86 8.32
N VAL A 183 17.44 -32.67 8.56
CA VAL A 183 17.07 -32.26 9.93
C VAL A 183 15.70 -32.88 10.26
N PRO A 184 15.54 -33.65 11.35
CA PRO A 184 14.26 -34.24 11.71
C PRO A 184 13.33 -33.16 12.26
N THR A 185 12.74 -32.38 11.37
CA THR A 185 11.58 -31.54 11.67
C THR A 185 10.39 -32.47 11.93
N PRO A 186 9.69 -32.38 13.08
CA PRO A 186 8.49 -33.17 13.32
C PRO A 186 7.53 -33.04 12.14
N THR A 187 6.97 -34.14 11.65
CA THR A 187 6.09 -34.18 10.46
C THR A 187 4.99 -33.14 10.50
N ARG A 188 4.50 -32.80 11.69
CA ARG A 188 3.48 -31.76 11.92
C ARG A 188 3.98 -30.34 11.63
N LEU A 189 5.21 -30.00 12.03
CA LEU A 189 5.81 -28.69 11.74
C LEU A 189 6.09 -28.53 10.23
N ARG A 190 6.52 -29.60 9.54
CA ARG A 190 6.66 -29.59 8.07
C ARG A 190 5.32 -29.31 7.36
N ARG A 191 4.22 -29.86 7.87
CA ARG A 191 2.87 -29.59 7.33
C ARG A 191 2.46 -28.13 7.54
N THR A 192 2.63 -27.58 8.74
CA THR A 192 2.31 -26.17 9.02
C THR A 192 3.12 -25.22 8.13
N ILE A 193 4.40 -25.50 7.90
CA ILE A 193 5.24 -24.72 6.97
C ILE A 193 4.71 -24.81 5.54
N ALA A 194 4.37 -26.02 5.06
CA ALA A 194 3.86 -26.22 3.70
C ALA A 194 2.55 -25.45 3.47
N VAL A 195 1.63 -25.44 4.45
CA VAL A 195 0.38 -24.69 4.34
C VAL A 195 0.61 -23.19 4.39
N ALA A 196 1.50 -22.72 5.26
CA ALA A 196 1.82 -21.29 5.30
C ALA A 196 2.42 -20.81 3.97
N ALA A 197 3.27 -21.61 3.33
CA ALA A 197 3.82 -21.31 2.01
C ALA A 197 2.75 -21.35 0.89
N ASP A 198 1.90 -22.38 0.85
CA ASP A 198 0.82 -22.53 -0.14
C ASP A 198 -0.22 -21.41 -0.04
N VAL A 199 -0.60 -21.04 1.19
CA VAL A 199 -1.46 -19.88 1.45
C VAL A 199 -0.75 -18.61 0.97
N GLY A 200 0.51 -18.39 1.34
CA GLY A 200 1.27 -17.20 0.90
C GLY A 200 1.34 -17.02 -0.62
N GLU A 201 1.54 -18.10 -1.38
CA GLU A 201 1.55 -18.05 -2.85
C GLU A 201 0.18 -17.71 -3.42
N THR A 202 -0.90 -18.29 -2.87
CA THR A 202 -2.26 -18.05 -3.34
C THR A 202 -2.72 -16.62 -3.02
N LEU A 203 -2.35 -16.10 -1.84
CA LEU A 203 -2.67 -14.73 -1.41
C LEU A 203 -2.08 -13.66 -2.33
N ALA A 204 -0.93 -13.92 -2.95
CA ALA A 204 -0.27 -12.97 -3.86
C ALA A 204 -1.10 -12.66 -5.12
N GLY A 205 -2.05 -13.53 -5.49
CA GLY A 205 -2.90 -13.37 -6.67
C GLY A 205 -4.34 -12.91 -6.38
N ALA A 206 -4.75 -12.79 -5.12
CA ALA A 206 -6.14 -12.53 -4.77
C ALA A 206 -6.58 -11.10 -5.12
N ALA A 207 -7.79 -10.97 -5.67
CA ALA A 207 -8.35 -9.68 -6.10
C ALA A 207 -9.12 -8.97 -4.99
N THR A 208 -9.67 -9.72 -4.03
CA THR A 208 -10.56 -9.19 -2.97
C THR A 208 -10.19 -9.74 -1.59
N GLY A 209 -10.58 -9.01 -0.53
CA GLY A 209 -10.39 -9.48 0.85
C GLY A 209 -11.19 -10.74 1.17
N GLU A 210 -12.41 -10.86 0.63
CA GLU A 210 -13.26 -12.03 0.81
C GLU A 210 -12.63 -13.30 0.17
N GLU A 211 -11.99 -13.15 -0.99
CA GLU A 211 -11.25 -14.23 -1.63
C GLU A 211 -10.07 -14.70 -0.76
N ILE A 212 -9.35 -13.77 -0.12
CA ILE A 212 -8.27 -14.06 0.83
C ILE A 212 -8.79 -14.86 2.03
N GLU A 213 -9.84 -14.36 2.68
CA GLU A 213 -10.43 -14.93 3.89
C GLU A 213 -10.97 -16.35 3.64
N ARG A 214 -11.63 -16.57 2.50
CA ARG A 214 -12.14 -17.88 2.09
C ARG A 214 -10.99 -18.84 1.77
N THR A 215 -10.02 -18.41 0.97
CA THR A 215 -8.88 -19.25 0.55
C THR A 215 -8.09 -19.76 1.75
N VAL A 216 -7.77 -18.88 2.73
CA VAL A 216 -7.02 -19.32 3.92
C VAL A 216 -7.80 -20.34 4.73
N CYS A 217 -9.13 -20.18 4.87
CA CYS A 217 -9.96 -21.14 5.58
C CYS A 217 -9.97 -22.50 4.87
N GLU A 218 -10.22 -22.51 3.56
CA GLU A 218 -10.26 -23.74 2.73
C GLU A 218 -8.95 -24.52 2.82
N ARG A 219 -7.80 -23.85 2.60
CA ARG A 219 -6.47 -24.50 2.64
C ARG A 219 -6.14 -25.07 4.01
N LEU A 220 -6.47 -24.35 5.08
CA LEU A 220 -6.27 -24.85 6.44
C LEU A 220 -7.17 -26.04 6.73
N ALA A 221 -8.45 -26.00 6.36
CA ALA A 221 -9.38 -27.09 6.61
C ALA A 221 -9.02 -28.37 5.83
N ASP A 222 -8.43 -28.25 4.64
CA ASP A 222 -7.99 -29.39 3.81
C ASP A 222 -6.66 -30.01 4.29
N THR A 223 -6.01 -29.41 5.29
CA THR A 223 -4.71 -29.88 5.80
C THR A 223 -4.87 -30.93 6.90
N GLU A 224 -4.19 -32.06 6.74
CA GLU A 224 -4.14 -33.12 7.75
C GLU A 224 -3.54 -32.64 9.09
N GLY A 225 -4.37 -32.54 10.12
CA GLY A 225 -3.99 -32.05 11.46
C GLY A 225 -4.78 -30.81 11.90
N PHE A 226 -5.42 -30.15 10.94
CA PHE A 226 -6.44 -29.13 11.15
C PHE A 226 -7.82 -29.72 10.84
N ARG A 227 -8.83 -29.24 11.54
CA ARG A 227 -10.21 -29.77 11.50
C ARG A 227 -11.17 -28.79 10.85
N PHE A 228 -10.93 -27.50 11.08
CA PHE A 228 -11.68 -26.39 10.51
C PHE A 228 -10.86 -25.11 10.67
N ALA A 229 -11.22 -24.09 9.91
CA ALA A 229 -10.74 -22.74 10.11
C ALA A 229 -11.88 -21.74 9.93
N TRP A 230 -11.83 -20.62 10.65
CA TRP A 230 -12.72 -19.49 10.43
C TRP A 230 -12.01 -18.17 10.70
N VAL A 231 -12.40 -17.14 9.97
CA VAL A 231 -11.92 -15.77 10.13
C VAL A 231 -13.06 -14.92 10.69
N ALA A 232 -12.74 -14.08 11.67
CA ALA A 232 -13.63 -13.05 12.16
C ALA A 232 -12.92 -11.70 12.28
N GLU A 233 -13.63 -10.64 11.93
CA GLU A 233 -13.17 -9.27 12.05
C GLU A 233 -13.64 -8.66 13.37
N ARG A 234 -12.79 -7.83 13.99
CA ARG A 234 -13.18 -7.05 15.16
C ARG A 234 -13.95 -5.82 14.69
N THR A 235 -15.23 -5.78 15.05
CA THR A 235 -16.16 -4.68 14.77
C THR A 235 -16.59 -4.01 16.07
N GLY A 236 -17.33 -2.89 15.99
CA GLY A 236 -17.87 -2.22 17.17
C GLY A 236 -18.82 -3.09 18.00
N ASP A 237 -19.43 -4.11 17.37
CA ASP A 237 -20.36 -5.06 17.99
C ASP A 237 -19.70 -6.38 18.42
N GLY A 238 -18.36 -6.42 18.46
CA GLY A 238 -17.58 -7.63 18.79
C GLY A 238 -17.00 -8.30 17.56
N LEU A 239 -16.86 -9.62 17.59
CA LEU A 239 -16.32 -10.42 16.47
C LEU A 239 -17.40 -10.78 15.46
N THR A 240 -17.23 -10.32 14.22
CA THR A 240 -18.11 -10.63 13.09
C THR A 240 -17.44 -11.67 12.18
N PRO A 241 -18.01 -12.88 12.03
CA PRO A 241 -17.48 -13.89 11.10
C PRO A 241 -17.43 -13.38 9.66
N ARG A 242 -16.40 -13.80 8.92
CA ARG A 242 -16.14 -13.38 7.54
C ARG A 242 -16.08 -14.56 6.57
N ALA A 243 -15.41 -15.63 6.98
CA ALA A 243 -15.29 -16.86 6.21
C ALA A 243 -15.09 -18.05 7.13
N SER A 244 -15.44 -19.25 6.66
CA SER A 244 -15.17 -20.50 7.37
C SER A 244 -15.05 -21.69 6.44
N ALA A 245 -14.36 -22.74 6.89
CA ALA A 245 -14.25 -24.02 6.19
C ALA A 245 -14.07 -25.17 7.18
N GLY A 246 -14.56 -26.37 6.83
CA GLY A 246 -14.55 -27.54 7.71
C GLY A 246 -15.49 -27.43 8.93
N ILE A 247 -16.30 -26.39 9.00
CA ILE A 247 -17.27 -26.11 10.06
C ILE A 247 -18.55 -25.51 9.46
N ASP A 248 -19.68 -25.77 10.12
CA ASP A 248 -20.97 -25.20 9.78
C ASP A 248 -20.98 -23.69 10.08
N GLU A 249 -21.33 -22.89 9.08
CA GLU A 249 -21.22 -21.42 9.10
C GLU A 249 -22.08 -20.79 10.21
N ASP A 250 -23.30 -21.32 10.41
CA ASP A 250 -24.20 -20.88 11.49
C ASP A 250 -23.59 -21.07 12.88
N SER A 251 -22.69 -22.06 13.05
CA SER A 251 -22.03 -22.33 14.32
C SER A 251 -20.82 -21.43 14.61
N VAL A 252 -20.31 -20.71 13.61
CA VAL A 252 -19.13 -19.83 13.76
C VAL A 252 -19.46 -18.61 14.59
N GLY A 253 -20.64 -18.02 14.40
CA GLY A 253 -21.09 -16.85 15.17
C GLY A 253 -21.14 -17.12 16.67
N ASP A 254 -21.67 -18.29 17.07
CA ASP A 254 -21.73 -18.68 18.48
C ASP A 254 -20.33 -18.89 19.06
N ARG A 255 -19.42 -19.52 18.31
CA ARG A 255 -18.03 -19.75 18.72
C ARG A 255 -17.20 -18.48 18.84
N ALA A 256 -17.41 -17.53 17.93
CA ALA A 256 -16.76 -16.23 17.99
C ALA A 256 -17.15 -15.48 19.27
N ARG A 257 -18.41 -15.60 19.71
CA ARG A 257 -18.89 -15.03 20.98
C ARG A 257 -18.37 -15.81 22.20
N ASP A 258 -18.40 -17.13 22.16
CA ASP A 258 -17.93 -17.98 23.26
C ASP A 258 -16.43 -17.80 23.57
N HIS A 259 -15.64 -17.40 22.57
CA HIS A 259 -14.19 -17.21 22.67
C HIS A 259 -13.75 -15.76 22.47
N GLU A 260 -14.66 -14.80 22.62
CA GLU A 260 -14.40 -13.38 22.36
C GLU A 260 -13.27 -12.82 23.24
N GLU A 261 -13.24 -13.19 24.52
CA GLU A 261 -12.21 -12.74 25.47
C GLU A 261 -10.82 -13.26 25.08
N GLN A 262 -10.71 -14.55 24.70
CA GLN A 262 -9.44 -15.15 24.30
C GLN A 262 -8.97 -14.61 22.95
N ALA A 263 -9.90 -14.37 22.01
CA ALA A 263 -9.59 -13.75 20.74
C ALA A 263 -9.16 -12.29 20.92
N ALA A 264 -9.80 -11.55 21.83
CA ALA A 264 -9.38 -10.20 22.20
C ALA A 264 -7.96 -10.21 22.79
N ALA A 265 -7.66 -11.12 23.71
CA ALA A 265 -6.32 -11.26 24.27
C ALA A 265 -5.26 -11.69 23.24
N ALA A 266 -5.63 -12.46 22.20
CA ALA A 266 -4.74 -12.81 21.10
C ALA A 266 -4.41 -11.58 20.24
N MET A 267 -5.45 -10.81 19.89
CA MET A 267 -5.32 -9.58 19.12
C MET A 267 -4.52 -8.51 19.87
N ASP A 268 -4.86 -8.22 21.12
CA ASP A 268 -4.21 -7.17 21.90
C ASP A 268 -2.74 -7.54 22.22
N GLY A 269 -2.47 -8.83 22.45
CA GLY A 269 -1.12 -9.35 22.70
C GLY A 269 -0.27 -9.59 21.45
N HIS A 270 -0.86 -9.56 20.25
CA HIS A 270 -0.20 -9.96 18.99
C HIS A 270 0.43 -11.36 19.06
N GLU A 271 -0.19 -12.26 19.82
CA GLU A 271 0.30 -13.60 20.11
C GLU A 271 -0.80 -14.64 19.87
N VAL A 272 -0.42 -15.83 19.41
CA VAL A 272 -1.37 -16.95 19.26
C VAL A 272 -1.86 -17.37 20.65
N ARG A 273 -3.18 -17.45 20.83
CA ARG A 273 -3.80 -17.96 22.06
C ARG A 273 -4.42 -19.31 21.81
N MET A 274 -4.23 -20.23 22.75
CA MET A 274 -4.92 -21.53 22.72
C MET A 274 -6.28 -21.42 23.40
N ALA A 275 -7.30 -21.91 22.71
CA ALA A 275 -8.64 -22.12 23.24
C ALA A 275 -8.99 -23.61 23.15
N GLU A 276 -10.05 -24.01 23.86
CA GLU A 276 -10.54 -25.38 23.84
C GLU A 276 -12.07 -25.34 23.74
N ASP A 277 -12.60 -26.12 22.80
CA ASP A 277 -14.04 -26.25 22.58
C ASP A 277 -14.49 -27.71 22.73
N ALA A 278 -15.80 -27.95 22.62
CA ALA A 278 -16.38 -29.30 22.73
C ALA A 278 -15.84 -30.30 21.69
N ARG A 279 -15.24 -29.83 20.59
CA ARG A 279 -14.64 -30.65 19.55
C ARG A 279 -13.12 -30.82 19.78
N GLY A 280 -12.45 -30.03 20.62
CA GLY A 280 -11.02 -30.17 20.95
C GLY A 280 -10.24 -28.83 20.94
N PRO A 281 -8.90 -28.86 20.87
CA PRO A 281 -8.07 -27.66 20.95
C PRO A 281 -8.18 -26.78 19.70
N MET A 282 -8.05 -25.48 19.89
CA MET A 282 -8.11 -24.45 18.85
C MET A 282 -6.99 -23.43 19.06
N ALA A 283 -6.37 -22.97 17.98
CA ALA A 283 -5.45 -21.83 18.00
C ALA A 283 -6.18 -20.58 17.47
N LEU A 284 -6.13 -19.49 18.24
CA LEU A 284 -6.63 -18.17 17.88
C LEU A 284 -5.43 -17.33 17.46
N VAL A 285 -5.32 -17.10 16.16
CA VAL A 285 -4.19 -16.43 15.52
C VAL A 285 -4.60 -15.00 15.19
N PRO A 286 -3.92 -13.96 15.71
CA PRO A 286 -4.26 -12.59 15.38
C PRO A 286 -3.91 -12.28 13.91
N ILE A 287 -4.82 -11.58 13.23
CA ILE A 287 -4.61 -11.03 11.89
C ILE A 287 -4.20 -9.57 12.05
N VAL A 288 -2.91 -9.29 11.84
CA VAL A 288 -2.32 -7.97 12.07
C VAL A 288 -2.25 -7.19 10.76
N ARG A 289 -2.91 -6.03 10.71
CA ARG A 289 -2.87 -5.07 9.60
C ARG A 289 -2.21 -3.78 10.10
N ASP A 290 -1.12 -3.33 9.46
CA ASP A 290 -0.42 -2.08 9.81
C ASP A 290 -0.19 -1.89 11.34
N ASP A 291 0.35 -2.91 12.01
CA ASP A 291 0.60 -2.96 13.46
C ASP A 291 -0.66 -2.92 14.37
N ALA A 292 -1.86 -3.11 13.82
CA ALA A 292 -3.11 -3.27 14.55
C ALA A 292 -3.76 -4.63 14.27
N ALA A 293 -4.06 -5.39 15.32
CA ALA A 293 -4.83 -6.62 15.19
C ALA A 293 -6.29 -6.30 14.83
N ALA A 294 -6.64 -6.55 13.58
CA ALA A 294 -7.91 -6.18 12.99
C ALA A 294 -8.89 -7.37 12.90
N GLY A 295 -8.44 -8.58 13.19
CA GLY A 295 -9.26 -9.77 13.22
C GLY A 295 -8.53 -10.97 13.82
N VAL A 296 -9.20 -12.11 13.82
CA VAL A 296 -8.66 -13.38 14.30
C VAL A 296 -8.94 -14.48 13.29
N LEU A 297 -7.92 -15.32 13.05
CA LEU A 297 -8.02 -16.58 12.35
C LEU A 297 -8.01 -17.70 13.39
N ALA A 298 -9.11 -18.41 13.51
CA ALA A 298 -9.24 -19.52 14.43
C ALA A 298 -9.07 -20.84 13.70
N ILE A 299 -8.22 -21.72 14.24
CA ILE A 299 -7.84 -22.99 13.63
C ILE A 299 -8.13 -24.12 14.61
N GLY A 300 -9.10 -24.97 14.27
CA GLY A 300 -9.38 -26.19 15.02
C GLY A 300 -8.28 -27.21 14.79
N THR A 301 -7.61 -27.65 15.85
CA THR A 301 -6.47 -28.58 15.75
C THR A 301 -6.81 -29.95 16.31
N THR A 302 -6.12 -31.01 15.85
CA THR A 302 -6.29 -32.38 16.37
C THR A 302 -5.52 -32.65 17.66
N ALA A 303 -4.52 -31.81 17.97
CA ALA A 303 -3.70 -31.88 19.17
C ALA A 303 -3.25 -30.46 19.57
N ARG A 304 -2.83 -30.27 20.82
CA ARG A 304 -2.35 -28.97 21.29
C ARG A 304 -1.17 -28.49 20.44
N VAL A 305 -1.14 -27.21 20.11
CA VAL A 305 -0.11 -26.56 19.29
C VAL A 305 1.09 -26.22 20.19
N VAL A 306 2.29 -26.62 19.77
CA VAL A 306 3.55 -26.31 20.48
C VAL A 306 4.10 -24.95 20.07
N ASP A 307 5.02 -24.36 20.84
CA ASP A 307 5.51 -23.00 20.63
C ASP A 307 6.05 -22.76 19.20
N ALA A 308 6.86 -23.68 18.66
CA ALA A 308 7.35 -23.59 17.28
C ALA A 308 6.24 -23.60 16.21
N GLU A 309 5.10 -24.28 16.48
CA GLU A 309 3.94 -24.23 15.59
C GLU A 309 3.14 -22.93 15.79
N GLN A 310 3.12 -22.36 17.00
CA GLN A 310 2.49 -21.06 17.26
C GLN A 310 3.22 -19.94 16.52
N ASP A 311 4.56 -19.95 16.48
CA ASP A 311 5.35 -18.97 15.73
C ASP A 311 5.02 -19.00 14.23
N LEU A 312 4.87 -20.20 13.66
CA LEU A 312 4.48 -20.35 12.26
C LEU A 312 3.06 -19.88 11.98
N LEU A 313 2.13 -20.17 12.89
CA LEU A 313 0.76 -19.69 12.79
C LEU A 313 0.69 -18.17 12.94
N ALA A 314 1.48 -17.58 13.84
CA ALA A 314 1.60 -16.12 13.97
C ALA A 314 2.11 -15.49 12.66
N ALA A 315 3.14 -16.10 12.04
CA ALA A 315 3.63 -15.66 10.74
C ALA A 315 2.54 -15.74 9.65
N LEU A 316 1.72 -16.79 9.64
CA LEU A 316 0.56 -16.91 8.75
C LEU A 316 -0.47 -15.80 8.99
N GLY A 317 -0.79 -15.49 10.26
CA GLY A 317 -1.68 -14.38 10.61
C GLY A 317 -1.18 -13.03 10.10
N ALA A 318 0.14 -12.78 10.19
CA ALA A 318 0.77 -11.59 9.65
C ALA A 318 0.75 -11.55 8.10
N GLN A 319 0.93 -12.70 7.44
CA GLN A 319 0.84 -12.80 5.98
C GLN A 319 -0.58 -12.50 5.47
N VAL A 320 -1.60 -13.09 6.10
CA VAL A 320 -3.01 -12.82 5.78
C VAL A 320 -3.33 -11.34 5.98
N GLY A 321 -2.91 -10.77 7.12
CA GLY A 321 -3.11 -9.35 7.41
C GLY A 321 -2.42 -8.43 6.40
N SER A 322 -1.20 -8.77 5.99
CA SER A 322 -0.47 -8.03 4.94
C SER A 322 -1.17 -8.09 3.59
N ALA A 323 -1.72 -9.25 3.20
CA ALA A 323 -2.46 -9.41 1.96
C ALA A 323 -3.77 -8.61 1.98
N LEU A 324 -4.52 -8.65 3.09
CA LEU A 324 -5.73 -7.84 3.29
C LEU A 324 -5.42 -6.34 3.22
N ALA A 325 -4.35 -5.89 3.88
CA ALA A 325 -3.90 -4.50 3.82
C ALA A 325 -3.49 -4.07 2.40
N ALA A 326 -2.86 -4.95 1.63
CA ALA A 326 -2.50 -4.68 0.24
C ALA A 326 -3.72 -4.52 -0.67
N VAL A 327 -4.75 -5.37 -0.51
CA VAL A 327 -6.01 -5.26 -1.25
C VAL A 327 -6.76 -3.98 -0.87
N GLU A 328 -6.85 -3.66 0.44
CA GLU A 328 -7.50 -2.44 0.91
C GLU A 328 -6.76 -1.19 0.41
N ARG A 329 -5.43 -1.18 0.47
CA ARG A 329 -4.62 -0.08 -0.06
C ARG A 329 -4.80 0.07 -1.57
N LYS A 330 -4.87 -1.03 -2.33
CA LYS A 330 -5.16 -0.99 -3.76
C LYS A 330 -6.54 -0.37 -4.01
N ARG A 331 -7.56 -0.76 -3.22
CA ARG A 331 -8.91 -0.19 -3.30
C ARG A 331 -8.93 1.31 -2.98
N LEU A 332 -8.25 1.73 -1.91
CA LEU A 332 -8.15 3.13 -1.50
C LEU A 332 -7.36 3.97 -2.52
N LEU A 333 -6.31 3.43 -3.12
CA LEU A 333 -5.58 4.10 -4.22
C LEU A 333 -6.45 4.23 -5.48
N LEU A 334 -7.28 3.24 -5.77
CA LEU A 334 -8.20 3.27 -6.92
C LEU A 334 -9.43 4.15 -6.69
N ALA A 335 -9.74 4.54 -5.45
CA ALA A 335 -10.86 5.43 -5.15
C ALA A 335 -10.72 6.82 -5.80
N ASP A 336 -9.48 7.27 -6.03
CA ASP A 336 -9.15 8.53 -6.73
C ASP A 336 -8.79 8.31 -8.22
N THR A 337 -8.91 7.08 -8.72
CA THR A 337 -8.67 6.74 -10.13
C THR A 337 -10.00 6.51 -10.83
N VAL A 338 -10.18 7.09 -12.02
CA VAL A 338 -11.31 6.82 -12.89
C VAL A 338 -10.86 6.02 -14.11
N THR A 339 -11.73 5.14 -14.59
CA THR A 339 -11.56 4.49 -15.89
C THR A 339 -12.41 5.24 -16.90
N GLU A 340 -11.76 5.92 -17.83
CA GLU A 340 -12.38 6.53 -19.00
C GLU A 340 -12.62 5.45 -20.06
N LEU A 341 -13.85 5.38 -20.56
CA LEU A 341 -14.27 4.48 -21.61
C LEU A 341 -14.86 5.29 -22.77
N THR A 342 -14.45 4.94 -23.98
CA THR A 342 -15.05 5.46 -25.21
C THR A 342 -15.73 4.33 -25.95
N PHE A 343 -17.04 4.48 -26.17
CA PHE A 343 -17.85 3.56 -26.94
C PHE A 343 -18.20 4.17 -28.29
N GLU A 344 -18.21 3.34 -29.33
CA GLU A 344 -18.86 3.65 -30.60
C GLU A 344 -20.17 2.85 -30.67
N CYS A 345 -21.30 3.53 -30.84
CA CYS A 345 -22.62 2.94 -30.98
C CYS A 345 -23.18 3.21 -32.38
N THR A 346 -23.52 2.16 -33.10
CA THR A 346 -24.18 2.22 -34.42
C THR A 346 -25.60 1.68 -34.38
N ASP A 347 -26.12 1.44 -33.18
CA ASP A 347 -27.45 0.88 -32.96
C ASP A 347 -28.52 1.97 -33.14
N ARG A 348 -29.41 1.79 -34.12
CA ARG A 348 -30.43 2.80 -34.48
C ARG A 348 -31.50 2.95 -33.41
N ASP A 349 -31.63 1.95 -32.52
CA ASP A 349 -32.53 2.00 -31.37
C ASP A 349 -32.04 3.02 -30.32
N ALA A 350 -30.75 3.40 -30.35
CA ALA A 350 -30.29 4.54 -29.56
C ALA A 350 -30.77 5.86 -30.20
N PHE A 351 -31.57 6.64 -29.47
CA PHE A 351 -32.20 7.88 -29.95
C PHE A 351 -31.25 8.82 -30.73
N THR A 352 -30.04 9.08 -30.21
CA THR A 352 -29.07 9.99 -30.86
C THR A 352 -28.52 9.44 -32.18
N VAL A 353 -28.34 8.12 -32.26
CA VAL A 353 -27.92 7.44 -33.49
C VAL A 353 -29.03 7.53 -34.53
N GLY A 354 -30.24 7.11 -34.19
CA GLY A 354 -31.41 7.16 -35.08
C GLY A 354 -31.72 8.57 -35.56
N LEU A 355 -31.69 9.56 -34.67
CA LEU A 355 -31.94 10.96 -35.00
C LEU A 355 -30.90 11.50 -36.01
N SER A 356 -29.61 11.22 -35.80
CA SER A 356 -28.54 11.65 -36.72
C SER A 356 -28.65 11.01 -38.11
N ASP A 357 -29.03 9.72 -38.20
CA ASP A 357 -29.20 9.00 -39.47
C ASP A 357 -30.43 9.49 -40.25
N GLU A 358 -31.55 9.70 -39.55
CA GLU A 358 -32.82 10.04 -40.18
C GLU A 358 -32.89 11.50 -40.65
N LEU A 359 -32.28 12.42 -39.89
CA LEU A 359 -32.32 13.85 -40.17
C LEU A 359 -31.04 14.39 -40.81
N ASP A 360 -30.01 13.55 -41.01
CA ASP A 360 -28.69 13.95 -41.55
C ASP A 360 -28.10 15.13 -40.77
N CYS A 361 -28.11 15.01 -39.44
CA CYS A 361 -27.72 16.06 -38.51
C CYS A 361 -26.62 15.61 -37.55
N ALA A 362 -25.86 16.59 -37.02
CA ALA A 362 -24.90 16.38 -35.96
C ALA A 362 -25.52 16.72 -34.60
N LEU A 363 -25.19 15.91 -33.58
CA LEU A 363 -25.64 16.06 -32.21
C LEU A 363 -24.43 16.15 -31.29
N GLU A 364 -24.46 17.10 -30.36
CA GLU A 364 -23.47 17.24 -29.29
C GLU A 364 -24.17 17.39 -27.94
N LEU A 365 -23.68 16.67 -26.93
CA LEU A 365 -24.19 16.75 -25.57
C LEU A 365 -23.62 17.97 -24.85
N SER A 366 -24.46 18.99 -24.66
CA SER A 366 -24.10 20.17 -23.85
C SER A 366 -24.22 19.90 -22.35
N GLY A 367 -25.01 18.92 -21.93
CA GLY A 367 -25.13 18.56 -20.53
C GLY A 367 -26.05 17.36 -20.29
N VAL A 368 -25.85 16.70 -19.15
CA VAL A 368 -26.63 15.54 -18.73
C VAL A 368 -26.93 15.62 -17.25
N VAL A 369 -28.18 15.32 -16.88
CA VAL A 369 -28.62 15.26 -15.49
C VAL A 369 -29.37 13.95 -15.26
N PRO A 370 -28.90 13.08 -14.35
CA PRO A 370 -29.69 11.93 -13.91
C PRO A 370 -30.97 12.41 -13.23
N VAL A 371 -32.11 11.94 -13.70
CA VAL A 371 -33.42 12.26 -13.11
C VAL A 371 -34.03 11.01 -12.47
N GLY A 372 -34.88 11.19 -11.47
CA GLY A 372 -35.50 10.08 -10.75
C GLY A 372 -36.29 9.17 -11.69
N GLY A 373 -36.20 7.85 -11.50
CA GLY A 373 -36.89 6.86 -12.34
C GLY A 373 -36.03 6.16 -13.39
N ARG A 374 -34.69 6.18 -13.25
CA ARG A 374 -33.73 5.57 -14.21
C ARG A 374 -33.82 6.23 -15.59
N SER A 375 -33.72 7.55 -15.62
CA SER A 375 -33.74 8.31 -16.88
C SER A 375 -32.66 9.39 -16.86
N LEU A 376 -32.22 9.81 -18.03
CA LEU A 376 -31.26 10.89 -18.19
C LEU A 376 -31.93 12.07 -18.89
N LEU A 377 -31.77 13.26 -18.34
CA LEU A 377 -32.13 14.51 -19.01
C LEU A 377 -30.92 14.99 -19.80
N TYR A 378 -30.99 14.89 -21.12
CA TYR A 378 -29.99 15.38 -22.04
C TYR A 378 -30.30 16.80 -22.47
N TYR A 379 -29.27 17.63 -22.55
CA TYR A 379 -29.27 18.90 -23.26
C TYR A 379 -28.45 18.72 -24.52
N LEU A 380 -29.12 18.62 -25.67
CA LEU A 380 -28.50 18.32 -26.96
C LEU A 380 -28.48 19.56 -27.84
N VAL A 381 -27.30 19.91 -28.32
CA VAL A 381 -27.13 20.84 -29.45
C VAL A 381 -27.27 20.03 -30.72
N VAL A 382 -28.17 20.47 -31.60
CA VAL A 382 -28.43 19.86 -32.90
C VAL A 382 -28.00 20.84 -33.98
N GLU A 383 -27.18 20.37 -34.92
CA GLU A 383 -26.76 21.13 -36.10
C GLU A 383 -27.19 20.41 -37.38
N GLY A 384 -27.71 21.16 -38.35
CA GLY A 384 -28.19 20.62 -39.63
C GLY A 384 -29.65 20.14 -39.62
N ALA A 385 -30.37 20.29 -38.51
CA ALA A 385 -31.80 20.01 -38.44
C ALA A 385 -32.57 21.07 -37.63
N PRO A 386 -33.70 21.59 -38.16
CA PRO A 386 -34.54 22.51 -37.42
C PRO A 386 -35.29 21.82 -36.26
N ALA A 387 -35.69 22.59 -35.26
CA ALA A 387 -36.33 22.09 -34.04
C ALA A 387 -37.59 21.24 -34.26
N GLY A 388 -38.41 21.57 -35.28
CA GLY A 388 -39.68 20.89 -35.55
C GLY A 388 -39.52 19.39 -35.83
N PRO A 389 -38.74 18.99 -36.86
CA PRO A 389 -38.39 17.60 -37.12
C PRO A 389 -37.78 16.87 -35.93
N VAL A 390 -36.85 17.51 -35.21
CA VAL A 390 -36.20 16.93 -34.01
C VAL A 390 -37.23 16.57 -32.95
N LEU A 391 -38.10 17.52 -32.57
CA LEU A 391 -39.14 17.27 -31.57
C LEU A 391 -40.19 16.26 -32.04
N SER A 392 -40.49 16.21 -33.33
CA SER A 392 -41.42 15.23 -33.88
C SER A 392 -40.85 13.82 -33.76
N ARG A 393 -39.57 13.64 -34.11
CA ARG A 393 -38.87 12.36 -33.99
C ARG A 393 -38.74 11.90 -32.53
N ALA A 394 -38.51 12.84 -31.61
CA ALA A 394 -38.47 12.55 -30.18
C ALA A 394 -39.84 12.13 -29.63
N ALA A 395 -40.93 12.75 -30.10
CA ALA A 395 -42.29 12.39 -29.68
C ALA A 395 -42.74 11.01 -30.20
N ASP A 396 -42.15 10.54 -31.29
CA ASP A 396 -42.44 9.24 -31.90
C ASP A 396 -41.55 8.10 -31.36
N ASP A 397 -40.57 8.42 -30.51
CA ASP A 397 -39.63 7.46 -29.91
C ASP A 397 -40.15 6.92 -28.57
N GLU A 398 -40.11 5.60 -28.37
CA GLU A 398 -40.59 4.98 -27.13
C GLU A 398 -39.61 5.11 -25.95
N ASP A 399 -38.33 5.36 -26.24
CA ASP A 399 -37.29 5.56 -25.25
C ASP A 399 -37.14 7.03 -24.81
N ILE A 400 -38.02 7.90 -25.32
CA ILE A 400 -38.11 9.31 -24.93
C ILE A 400 -39.40 9.58 -24.18
N ALA A 401 -39.27 9.97 -22.91
CA ALA A 401 -40.42 10.31 -22.07
C ALA A 401 -40.93 11.74 -22.31
N ASP A 402 -40.05 12.69 -22.61
CA ASP A 402 -40.39 14.08 -22.89
C ASP A 402 -39.28 14.77 -23.71
N ALA A 403 -39.65 15.77 -24.50
CA ALA A 403 -38.70 16.57 -25.26
C ALA A 403 -39.21 18.01 -25.42
N ARG A 404 -38.31 18.98 -25.21
CA ARG A 404 -38.66 20.40 -25.27
C ARG A 404 -37.56 21.24 -25.90
N LEU A 405 -38.00 22.22 -26.69
CA LEU A 405 -37.12 23.25 -27.24
C LEU A 405 -36.69 24.25 -26.16
N ILE A 406 -35.38 24.47 -26.07
CA ILE A 406 -34.79 25.53 -25.26
C ILE A 406 -34.47 26.75 -26.12
N GLU A 407 -33.77 26.53 -27.23
CA GLU A 407 -33.34 27.59 -28.13
C GLU A 407 -33.37 27.13 -29.59
N ASP A 408 -33.79 28.04 -30.49
CA ASP A 408 -33.92 27.79 -31.92
C ASP A 408 -32.89 28.64 -32.68
N TYR A 409 -32.03 27.97 -33.45
CA TYR A 409 -30.99 28.60 -34.26
C TYR A 409 -31.33 28.63 -35.76
N GLY A 410 -32.54 28.19 -36.14
CA GLY A 410 -33.01 28.13 -37.52
C GLY A 410 -32.64 26.83 -38.23
N ASP A 411 -31.34 26.57 -38.40
CA ASP A 411 -30.79 25.32 -38.99
C ASP A 411 -30.20 24.38 -37.92
N GLY A 412 -30.62 24.58 -36.68
CA GLY A 412 -30.17 23.87 -35.50
C GLY A 412 -31.01 24.26 -34.29
N ALA A 413 -30.83 23.53 -33.19
CA ALA A 413 -31.57 23.78 -31.96
C ALA A 413 -30.82 23.31 -30.72
N LEU A 414 -31.11 23.91 -29.58
CA LEU A 414 -30.82 23.34 -28.27
C LEU A 414 -32.11 22.74 -27.72
N VAL A 415 -32.12 21.44 -27.47
CA VAL A 415 -33.29 20.71 -26.95
C VAL A 415 -32.95 20.03 -25.63
N GLU A 416 -33.92 19.99 -24.72
CA GLU A 416 -33.88 19.06 -23.59
C GLU A 416 -34.70 17.81 -23.91
N VAL A 417 -34.14 16.63 -23.59
CA VAL A 417 -34.76 15.33 -23.89
C VAL A 417 -34.62 14.43 -22.67
N VAL A 418 -35.74 13.87 -22.19
CA VAL A 418 -35.76 12.88 -21.11
C VAL A 418 -35.70 11.49 -21.71
N VAL A 419 -34.54 10.85 -21.60
CA VAL A 419 -34.24 9.55 -22.19
C VAL A 419 -34.40 8.45 -21.14
N THR A 420 -35.25 7.46 -21.42
CA THR A 420 -35.54 6.31 -20.54
C THR A 420 -34.75 5.06 -20.87
N ALA A 421 -34.17 4.97 -22.08
CA ALA A 421 -33.18 3.96 -22.43
C ALA A 421 -32.09 4.56 -23.34
N ALA A 422 -30.83 4.31 -22.98
CA ALA A 422 -29.67 4.71 -23.78
C ALA A 422 -28.45 3.87 -23.37
N PRO A 423 -27.44 3.70 -24.25
CA PRO A 423 -26.19 3.04 -23.88
C PRO A 423 -25.53 3.70 -22.65
N ALA A 424 -25.58 5.03 -22.56
CA ALA A 424 -25.04 5.77 -21.43
C ALA A 424 -25.80 5.55 -20.11
N LEU A 425 -27.09 5.20 -20.16
CA LEU A 425 -27.87 4.92 -18.94
C LEU A 425 -27.33 3.70 -18.21
N SER A 426 -26.98 2.62 -18.92
CA SER A 426 -26.36 1.42 -18.32
C SER A 426 -25.06 1.76 -17.57
N LEU A 427 -24.26 2.69 -18.09
CA LEU A 427 -23.04 3.15 -17.44
C LEU A 427 -23.33 3.96 -16.17
N VAL A 428 -24.32 4.87 -16.24
CA VAL A 428 -24.74 5.68 -15.08
C VAL A 428 -25.34 4.81 -13.97
N GLU A 429 -26.11 3.77 -14.31
CA GLU A 429 -26.64 2.81 -13.34
C GLU A 429 -25.55 2.04 -12.58
N LYS A 430 -24.37 1.90 -13.18
CA LYS A 430 -23.17 1.31 -12.56
C LYS A 430 -22.30 2.34 -11.83
N GLY A 431 -22.82 3.55 -11.58
CA GLY A 431 -22.12 4.63 -10.89
C GLY A 431 -21.21 5.46 -11.80
N GLY A 432 -21.32 5.28 -13.12
CA GLY A 432 -20.57 6.05 -14.10
C GLY A 432 -21.07 7.47 -14.29
N ARG A 433 -20.18 8.32 -14.78
CA ARG A 433 -20.49 9.68 -15.20
C ARG A 433 -20.28 9.80 -16.70
N LEU A 434 -21.31 10.19 -17.42
CA LEU A 434 -21.18 10.55 -18.83
C LEU A 434 -20.41 11.87 -18.95
N ARG A 435 -19.36 11.88 -19.76
CA ARG A 435 -18.47 13.03 -20.01
C ARG A 435 -18.84 13.75 -21.28
N ASP A 436 -19.00 12.98 -22.35
CA ASP A 436 -19.31 13.52 -23.67
C ASP A 436 -20.17 12.52 -24.46
N LEU A 437 -20.96 13.04 -25.38
CA LEU A 437 -21.68 12.27 -26.37
C LEU A 437 -21.81 13.12 -27.64
N THR A 438 -21.31 12.56 -28.74
CA THR A 438 -21.51 13.12 -30.08
C THR A 438 -22.19 12.08 -30.96
N ALA A 439 -23.03 12.51 -31.89
CA ALA A 439 -23.60 11.60 -32.89
C ALA A 439 -23.72 12.28 -34.25
N GLU A 440 -23.31 11.57 -35.30
CA GLU A 440 -23.32 12.04 -36.69
C GLU A 440 -23.38 10.82 -37.62
N ASN A 441 -24.04 10.94 -38.78
CA ASN A 441 -24.06 9.90 -39.81
C ASN A 441 -24.52 8.52 -39.29
N GLY A 442 -25.42 8.47 -38.31
CA GLY A 442 -25.89 7.21 -37.74
C GLY A 442 -24.86 6.46 -36.90
N SER A 443 -23.91 7.18 -36.29
CA SER A 443 -22.98 6.64 -35.29
C SER A 443 -22.85 7.63 -34.14
N ALA A 444 -22.80 7.12 -32.92
CA ALA A 444 -22.58 7.91 -31.71
C ALA A 444 -21.28 7.51 -31.01
N THR A 445 -20.49 8.50 -30.61
CA THR A 445 -19.34 8.32 -29.71
C THR A 445 -19.76 8.73 -28.31
N ILE A 446 -19.58 7.83 -27.35
CA ILE A 446 -20.01 8.02 -25.95
C ILE A 446 -18.77 7.90 -25.06
N GLU A 447 -18.46 8.97 -24.34
CA GLU A 447 -17.35 9.00 -23.39
C GLU A 447 -17.88 9.00 -21.97
N ALA A 448 -17.47 8.02 -21.17
CA ALA A 448 -17.91 7.89 -19.78
C ALA A 448 -16.74 7.56 -18.85
N GLU A 449 -16.87 8.01 -17.62
CA GLU A 449 -15.97 7.65 -16.53
C GLU A 449 -16.66 6.70 -15.56
N LEU A 450 -15.97 5.63 -15.20
CA LEU A 450 -16.37 4.72 -14.12
C LEU A 450 -15.40 4.83 -12.95
N PRO A 451 -15.87 4.68 -11.70
CA PRO A 451 -14.99 4.50 -10.54
C PRO A 451 -14.01 3.33 -10.76
N GLY A 452 -12.75 3.49 -10.35
CA GLY A 452 -11.67 2.52 -10.58
C GLY A 452 -11.87 1.15 -9.92
N ASP A 453 -12.82 1.02 -8.99
CA ASP A 453 -13.22 -0.24 -8.35
C ASP A 453 -14.45 -0.90 -8.97
N THR A 454 -15.03 -0.30 -10.01
CA THR A 454 -16.20 -0.87 -10.73
C THR A 454 -15.79 -2.11 -11.52
N ASP A 455 -16.64 -3.15 -11.53
CA ASP A 455 -16.47 -4.29 -12.43
C ASP A 455 -16.67 -3.84 -13.88
N LEU A 456 -15.55 -3.56 -14.55
CA LEU A 456 -15.53 -3.06 -15.91
C LEU A 456 -16.18 -4.04 -16.90
N ARG A 457 -16.01 -5.36 -16.69
CA ARG A 457 -16.57 -6.34 -17.61
C ARG A 457 -18.09 -6.32 -17.52
N GLU A 458 -18.63 -6.32 -16.30
CA GLU A 458 -20.08 -6.23 -16.10
C GLU A 458 -20.66 -4.92 -16.68
N ALA A 459 -19.95 -3.80 -16.55
CA ALA A 459 -20.39 -2.52 -17.12
C ALA A 459 -20.40 -2.52 -18.65
N VAL A 460 -19.35 -3.04 -19.30
CA VAL A 460 -19.27 -3.14 -20.76
C VAL A 460 -20.31 -4.11 -21.30
N ASP A 461 -20.44 -5.29 -20.68
CA ASP A 461 -21.40 -6.31 -21.09
C ASP A 461 -22.85 -5.78 -20.99
N ALA A 462 -23.18 -5.02 -19.93
CA ALA A 462 -24.50 -4.40 -19.79
C ALA A 462 -24.85 -3.39 -20.90
N VAL A 463 -23.85 -2.70 -21.47
CA VAL A 463 -24.07 -1.80 -22.62
C VAL A 463 -24.24 -2.60 -23.90
N VAL A 464 -23.33 -3.55 -24.18
CA VAL A 464 -23.31 -4.34 -25.41
C VAL A 464 -24.53 -5.27 -25.51
N ASP A 465 -24.98 -5.84 -24.40
CA ASP A 465 -26.17 -6.69 -24.38
C ASP A 465 -27.46 -5.90 -24.66
N ALA A 466 -27.54 -4.65 -24.18
CA ALA A 466 -28.67 -3.77 -24.41
C ALA A 466 -28.66 -3.16 -25.83
N TYR A 467 -27.47 -2.84 -26.35
CA TYR A 467 -27.26 -2.24 -27.67
C TYR A 467 -26.15 -2.99 -28.42
N PRO A 468 -26.49 -4.10 -29.11
CA PRO A 468 -25.52 -4.97 -29.79
C PRO A 468 -24.69 -4.27 -30.88
N GLY A 469 -25.17 -3.13 -31.40
CA GLY A 469 -24.42 -2.26 -32.31
C GLY A 469 -23.32 -1.42 -31.65
N THR A 470 -23.06 -1.62 -30.35
CA THR A 470 -22.08 -0.86 -29.55
C THR A 470 -20.79 -1.62 -29.34
N SER A 471 -19.65 -0.93 -29.45
CA SER A 471 -18.33 -1.49 -29.15
C SER A 471 -17.48 -0.54 -28.32
N LEU A 472 -16.64 -1.10 -27.43
CA LEU A 472 -15.65 -0.34 -26.68
C LEU A 472 -14.42 -0.11 -27.57
N ILE A 473 -14.17 1.15 -27.94
CA ILE A 473 -13.07 1.52 -28.84
C ILE A 473 -11.85 2.08 -28.12
N ALA A 474 -12.02 2.63 -26.91
CA ALA A 474 -10.90 3.07 -26.08
C ALA A 474 -11.16 2.81 -24.59
N LYS A 475 -10.08 2.51 -23.85
CA LYS A 475 -10.04 2.42 -22.40
C LYS A 475 -8.80 3.15 -21.91
N ARG A 476 -8.95 4.04 -20.93
CA ARG A 476 -7.84 4.71 -20.26
C ARG A 476 -8.06 4.76 -18.75
N GLU A 477 -7.02 4.46 -17.99
CA GLU A 477 -7.02 4.68 -16.54
C GLU A 477 -6.33 6.01 -16.27
N THR A 478 -7.02 6.91 -15.57
CA THR A 478 -6.56 8.27 -15.29
C THR A 478 -6.80 8.59 -13.81
N GLU A 479 -5.83 9.23 -13.16
CA GLU A 479 -6.04 9.83 -11.84
C GLU A 479 -7.02 10.98 -11.98
N ARG A 480 -8.12 10.97 -11.22
CA ARG A 480 -9.08 12.06 -11.25
C ARG A 480 -8.32 13.33 -10.89
N SER A 481 -8.35 14.35 -11.77
CA SER A 481 -7.76 15.64 -11.44
C SER A 481 -8.51 16.18 -10.22
N VAL A 482 -7.90 16.07 -9.04
CA VAL A 482 -8.48 16.59 -7.81
C VAL A 482 -8.48 18.10 -7.96
N GLU A 483 -9.63 18.66 -8.31
CA GLU A 483 -9.83 20.09 -8.22
C GLU A 483 -9.77 20.43 -6.72
N THR A 484 -8.59 20.88 -6.28
CA THR A 484 -8.44 21.31 -4.88
C THR A 484 -9.44 22.43 -4.60
N GLU A 485 -10.02 22.44 -3.39
CA GLU A 485 -10.93 23.50 -2.95
C GLU A 485 -10.30 24.91 -3.16
N THR A 486 -8.97 24.98 -3.01
CA THR A 486 -8.14 26.16 -3.32
C THR A 486 -8.19 26.53 -4.80
N GLY A 487 -7.96 25.57 -5.70
CA GLY A 487 -8.02 25.80 -7.14
C GLY A 487 -9.41 26.23 -7.63
N PHE A 488 -10.49 25.68 -7.07
CA PHE A 488 -11.86 26.11 -7.39
C PHE A 488 -12.09 27.57 -6.98
N ARG A 489 -11.67 27.93 -5.76
CA ARG A 489 -11.77 29.30 -5.24
C ARG A 489 -10.94 30.29 -6.04
N GLU A 490 -9.75 29.92 -6.49
CA GLU A 490 -8.89 30.76 -7.33
C GLU A 490 -9.55 31.04 -8.69
N ARG A 491 -9.99 30.00 -9.42
CA ARG A 491 -10.70 30.18 -10.71
C ARG A 491 -11.97 31.02 -10.58
N LEU A 492 -12.74 30.84 -9.50
CA LEU A 492 -13.93 31.62 -9.26
C LEU A 492 -13.59 33.09 -8.95
N SER A 493 -12.54 33.33 -8.16
CA SER A 493 -12.07 34.66 -7.81
C SER A 493 -11.58 35.43 -9.04
N ASP A 494 -10.90 34.76 -9.97
CA ASP A 494 -10.45 35.36 -11.24
C ASP A 494 -11.61 35.74 -12.17
N ARG A 495 -12.74 35.01 -12.08
CA ARG A 495 -13.92 35.28 -12.90
C ARG A 495 -14.79 36.38 -12.29
N LEU A 496 -14.88 36.51 -10.98
CA LEU A 496 -15.74 37.49 -10.31
C LEU A 496 -15.10 38.88 -10.32
N SER A 497 -15.89 39.92 -10.63
CA SER A 497 -15.43 41.28 -10.34
C SER A 497 -15.49 41.57 -8.84
N GLU A 498 -14.73 42.55 -8.35
CA GLU A 498 -14.77 42.96 -6.94
C GLU A 498 -16.21 43.22 -6.46
N ARG A 499 -17.02 43.93 -7.27
CA ARG A 499 -18.43 44.20 -6.95
C ARG A 499 -19.28 42.93 -6.88
N GLN A 500 -19.03 41.96 -7.76
CA GLN A 500 -19.75 40.68 -7.77
C GLN A 500 -19.37 39.81 -6.57
N ALA A 501 -18.08 39.76 -6.23
CA ALA A 501 -17.58 39.04 -5.06
C ALA A 501 -18.17 39.60 -3.76
N THR A 502 -18.14 40.94 -3.59
CA THR A 502 -18.71 41.62 -2.42
C THR A 502 -20.21 41.35 -2.28
N VAL A 503 -20.97 41.47 -3.36
CA VAL A 503 -22.43 41.23 -3.37
C VAL A 503 -22.76 39.77 -3.02
N LEU A 504 -22.01 38.81 -3.56
CA LEU A 504 -22.21 37.38 -3.30
C LEU A 504 -21.87 37.03 -1.83
N GLN A 505 -20.76 37.54 -1.29
CA GLN A 505 -20.38 37.34 0.10
C GLN A 505 -21.38 37.96 1.08
N ALA A 506 -21.84 39.19 0.83
CA ALA A 506 -22.84 39.85 1.64
C ALA A 506 -24.16 39.06 1.64
N ALA A 507 -24.64 38.62 0.47
CA ALA A 507 -25.83 37.77 0.37
C ALA A 507 -25.69 36.46 1.16
N TYR A 508 -24.54 35.80 1.06
CA TYR A 508 -24.26 34.56 1.78
C TYR A 508 -24.27 34.77 3.31
N HIS A 509 -23.48 35.72 3.83
CA HIS A 509 -23.34 35.93 5.27
C HIS A 509 -24.57 36.53 5.95
N SER A 510 -25.44 37.20 5.19
CA SER A 510 -26.68 37.77 5.72
C SER A 510 -27.88 36.82 5.63
N GLY A 511 -27.67 35.56 5.24
CA GLY A 511 -28.73 34.55 5.18
C GLY A 511 -29.75 34.80 4.06
N TYR A 512 -29.37 35.51 2.99
CA TYR A 512 -30.25 35.81 1.85
C TYR A 512 -30.72 34.53 1.12
N PHE A 513 -29.88 33.49 1.11
CA PHE A 513 -30.14 32.22 0.45
C PHE A 513 -30.86 31.18 1.33
N GLU A 514 -31.04 31.46 2.62
CA GLU A 514 -31.64 30.52 3.58
C GLU A 514 -33.16 30.53 3.53
N TRP A 515 -33.79 29.45 4.03
CA TRP A 515 -35.22 29.44 4.31
C TRP A 515 -35.48 29.16 5.80
N PRO A 516 -36.18 30.04 6.54
CA PRO A 516 -36.60 31.39 6.14
C PRO A 516 -35.39 32.35 5.95
N ARG A 517 -35.52 33.34 5.05
CA ARG A 517 -34.41 34.27 4.73
C ARG A 517 -34.08 35.18 5.92
N GLY A 518 -32.79 35.35 6.20
CA GLY A 518 -32.28 36.27 7.22
C GLY A 518 -32.34 37.76 6.81
N THR A 519 -32.32 38.06 5.51
CA THR A 519 -32.42 39.42 4.97
C THR A 519 -33.05 39.45 3.57
N THR A 520 -33.53 40.62 3.17
CA THR A 520 -34.09 40.89 1.84
C THR A 520 -33.06 41.48 0.87
N ALA A 521 -33.37 41.49 -0.43
CA ALA A 521 -32.49 42.11 -1.42
C ALA A 521 -32.43 43.63 -1.26
N GLU A 522 -33.54 44.23 -0.83
CA GLU A 522 -33.66 45.66 -0.56
C GLU A 522 -32.74 46.09 0.60
N GLU A 523 -32.78 45.37 1.72
CA GLU A 523 -31.92 45.65 2.88
C GLU A 523 -30.43 45.48 2.55
N LEU A 524 -30.09 44.47 1.75
CA LEU A 524 -28.72 44.27 1.28
C LEU A 524 -28.27 45.38 0.32
N ALA A 525 -29.15 45.80 -0.60
CA ALA A 525 -28.86 46.89 -1.52
C ALA A 525 -28.60 48.20 -0.77
N ASP A 526 -29.43 48.50 0.24
CA ASP A 526 -29.26 49.66 1.12
C ASP A 526 -27.92 49.59 1.89
N SER A 527 -27.57 48.42 2.44
CA SER A 527 -26.30 48.24 3.17
C SER A 527 -25.05 48.39 2.29
N LEU A 528 -25.18 48.10 0.99
CA LEU A 528 -24.10 48.19 0.00
C LEU A 528 -24.11 49.51 -0.78
N ASP A 529 -24.99 50.45 -0.43
CA ASP A 529 -25.17 51.76 -1.09
C ASP A 529 -25.39 51.64 -2.62
N VAL A 530 -26.22 50.67 -3.02
CA VAL A 530 -26.61 50.44 -4.43
C VAL A 530 -28.13 50.31 -4.55
N SER A 531 -28.67 50.46 -5.76
CA SER A 531 -30.09 50.18 -5.97
C SER A 531 -30.38 48.67 -5.96
N SER A 532 -31.55 48.27 -5.47
CA SER A 532 -32.02 46.86 -5.51
C SER A 532 -31.88 46.21 -6.90
N PRO A 533 -32.24 46.87 -8.03
CA PRO A 533 -31.97 46.31 -9.37
C PRO A 533 -30.49 46.08 -9.68
N THR A 534 -29.60 46.97 -9.20
CA THR A 534 -28.15 46.84 -9.39
C THR A 534 -27.60 45.69 -8.56
N PHE A 535 -28.05 45.54 -7.31
CA PHE A 535 -27.74 44.40 -6.46
C PHE A 535 -28.15 43.08 -7.12
N HIS A 536 -29.40 42.97 -7.58
CA HIS A 536 -29.89 41.77 -8.27
C HIS A 536 -29.10 41.43 -9.53
N ASN A 537 -28.75 42.44 -10.34
CA ASN A 537 -27.94 42.23 -11.54
C ASN A 537 -26.53 41.73 -11.19
N HIS A 538 -25.88 42.30 -10.17
CA HIS A 538 -24.58 41.83 -9.72
C HIS A 538 -24.64 40.43 -9.12
N LEU A 539 -25.66 40.15 -8.30
CA LEU A 539 -25.86 38.84 -7.69
C LEU A 539 -26.12 37.76 -8.74
N ARG A 540 -27.01 38.01 -9.71
CA ARG A 540 -27.29 37.07 -10.80
C ARG A 540 -26.05 36.77 -11.64
N LYS A 541 -25.25 37.78 -11.97
CA LYS A 541 -23.99 37.58 -12.71
C LYS A 541 -22.95 36.83 -11.87
N ALA A 542 -22.89 37.08 -10.56
CA ALA A 542 -22.00 36.35 -9.66
C ALA A 542 -22.41 34.88 -9.54
N GLN A 543 -23.70 34.61 -9.36
CA GLN A 543 -24.27 33.25 -9.34
C GLN A 543 -24.04 32.53 -10.67
N GLN A 544 -24.22 33.19 -11.81
CA GLN A 544 -23.92 32.59 -13.11
C GLN A 544 -22.45 32.18 -13.20
N LYS A 545 -21.52 33.06 -12.82
CA LYS A 545 -20.08 32.74 -12.82
C LYS A 545 -19.72 31.62 -11.85
N LEU A 546 -20.37 31.56 -10.69
CA LEU A 546 -20.25 30.46 -9.73
C LEU A 546 -20.72 29.14 -10.35
N LEU A 547 -21.90 29.12 -10.96
CA LEU A 547 -22.46 27.93 -11.60
C LEU A 547 -21.59 27.50 -12.79
N THR A 548 -21.11 28.44 -13.61
CA THR A 548 -20.16 28.11 -14.69
C THR A 548 -18.87 27.53 -14.14
N ALA A 549 -18.30 28.10 -13.07
CA ALA A 549 -17.09 27.54 -12.46
C ALA A 549 -17.33 26.14 -11.85
N PHE A 550 -18.54 25.88 -11.36
CA PHE A 550 -18.90 24.61 -10.72
C PHE A 550 -19.26 23.50 -11.71
N PHE A 551 -19.89 23.85 -12.84
CA PHE A 551 -20.32 22.87 -13.85
C PHE A 551 -19.38 22.77 -15.05
N ALA A 552 -18.50 23.74 -15.30
CA ALA A 552 -17.48 23.61 -16.33
C ALA A 552 -16.36 22.70 -15.81
N ASP A 553 -16.49 21.40 -16.05
CA ASP A 553 -15.48 20.39 -15.81
C ASP A 553 -14.30 20.58 -16.79
N ALA A 554 -13.28 21.34 -16.35
CA ALA A 554 -12.09 21.65 -17.15
C ALA A 554 -12.39 22.41 -18.48
N PRO A 555 -11.45 23.17 -19.05
CA PRO A 555 -11.74 23.97 -20.23
C PRO A 555 -11.91 23.05 -21.44
N THR A 556 -13.14 22.85 -21.90
CA THR A 556 -13.41 22.68 -23.33
C THR A 556 -12.80 23.92 -24.00
N GLU A 557 -11.89 23.71 -24.96
CA GLU A 557 -11.36 24.80 -25.77
C GLU A 557 -12.54 25.63 -26.30
N GLU A 558 -12.45 26.97 -26.18
CA GLU A 558 -13.49 27.86 -26.68
C GLU A 558 -13.85 27.46 -28.12
N PRO A 559 -15.15 27.31 -28.45
CA PRO A 559 -15.55 27.06 -29.83
C PRO A 559 -14.99 28.18 -30.71
N PRO A 560 -14.45 27.87 -31.89
CA PRO A 560 -13.80 28.86 -32.74
C PRO A 560 -14.79 29.99 -33.05
N ALA A 561 -14.36 31.23 -32.79
CA ALA A 561 -15.13 32.42 -33.09
C ALA A 561 -15.63 32.39 -34.55
N PRO A 562 -16.87 32.84 -34.83
CA PRO A 562 -17.39 32.85 -36.18
C PRO A 562 -16.46 33.65 -37.08
N LEU A 563 -16.01 33.01 -38.16
CA LEU A 563 -15.20 33.65 -39.19
C LEU A 563 -15.99 34.82 -39.77
N ASN A 564 -15.64 36.04 -39.35
CA ASN A 564 -16.05 37.23 -40.06
C ASN A 564 -15.34 37.22 -41.44
N GLY A 565 -16.10 36.87 -42.47
CA GLY A 565 -15.74 36.98 -43.88
C GLY A 565 -16.90 37.50 -44.70
#